data_AF-A0A9D8S9F2-F1
#
_entry.id   AF-A0A9D8S9F2-F1
#
_cell.length_a   1.000
_cell.length_b   1.000
_cell.length_c   1.000
_cell.angle_alpha   90.00
_cell.angle_beta   90.00
_cell.angle_gamma   90.00
#
_symmetry.space_group_name_H-M   'P 1'
#
loop_
_entity.id
_entity.type
_entity.pdbx_description
1 polymer ?
#
loop_
_entity_poly.entity_id
_entity_poly.type
_entity_poly.pdbx_seq_one_letter_code
_entity_poly.pdbx_strand_id
1 'polypeptide(L)' 'MATTITNQATLTFNYGNQSGTAASNIATATLQGPIRATKSSLDTTYTLGEDITYIISIVNDTDAAISDITVSDDLGTYAV' A
#
# COMPACT_ATOMS: atom_id res chain seq x y z
N MET A 1 -1.02 3.24 2.84
CA MET A 1 -1.32 2.72 4.19
C MET A 1 -0.73 1.32 4.29
N ALA A 2 -0.20 0.93 5.44
CA ALA A 2 0.32 -0.42 5.62
C ALA A 2 -0.87 -1.40 5.76
N THR A 3 -0.80 -2.54 5.07
CA THR A 3 -1.85 -3.57 5.12
C THR A 3 -1.41 -4.68 6.07
N THR A 4 -2.19 -4.97 7.10
CA THR A 4 -1.88 -6.07 8.02
C THR A 4 -2.48 -7.38 7.52
N ILE A 5 -1.64 -8.41 7.42
CA ILE A 5 -2.02 -9.79 7.16
C ILE A 5 -2.06 -10.52 8.50
N THR A 6 -3.14 -11.26 8.74
CA THR A 6 -3.30 -12.11 9.92
C THR A 6 -3.39 -13.57 9.51
N ASN A 7 -2.80 -14.46 10.29
CA ASN A 7 -2.88 -15.90 10.11
C ASN A 7 -3.21 -16.57 11.45
N GLN A 8 -4.26 -17.38 11.46
CA GLN A 8 -4.65 -18.20 12.60
C GLN A 8 -5.19 -19.53 12.08
N ALA A 9 -4.70 -20.64 12.65
CA ALA A 9 -5.18 -21.97 12.33
C ALA A 9 -6.23 -22.40 13.35
N THR A 10 -7.19 -23.20 12.90
CA THR A 10 -8.18 -23.84 13.77
C THR A 10 -8.12 -25.34 13.57
N LEU A 11 -7.95 -26.08 14.66
CA LEU A 11 -8.10 -27.52 14.71
C LEU A 11 -9.53 -27.84 15.15
N THR A 12 -10.14 -28.83 14.49
CA THR A 12 -11.42 -29.43 14.89
C THR A 12 -11.19 -30.90 15.13
N PHE A 13 -11.67 -31.43 16.27
CA PHE A 13 -11.54 -32.84 16.60
C PHE A 13 -12.87 -33.44 17.05
N ASN A 14 -13.03 -34.73 16.77
CA ASN A 14 -14.14 -35.55 17.24
C ASN A 14 -13.57 -36.78 17.95
N TYR A 15 -14.00 -37.02 19.18
CA TYR A 15 -13.63 -38.18 19.96
C TYR A 15 -14.86 -38.76 20.67
N GLY A 16 -15.32 -39.92 20.22
CA GLY A 16 -16.59 -40.49 20.65
C GLY A 16 -17.76 -39.55 20.34
N ASN A 17 -18.60 -39.26 21.35
CA ASN A 17 -19.74 -38.35 21.23
C ASN A 17 -19.37 -36.88 21.51
N GLN A 18 -18.09 -36.56 21.70
CA GLN A 18 -17.62 -35.20 21.96
C GLN A 18 -16.90 -34.63 20.74
N SER A 19 -17.23 -33.39 20.40
CA SER A 19 -16.53 -32.60 19.40
C SER A 19 -16.01 -31.31 20.04
N GLY A 20 -14.90 -30.80 19.50
CA GLY A 20 -14.29 -29.58 19.99
C GLY A 20 -13.46 -28.87 18.93
N THR A 21 -13.14 -27.61 19.21
CA THR A 21 -12.25 -26.81 18.37
C THR A 21 -11.19 -26.14 19.23
N ALA A 22 -10.01 -25.94 18.65
CA ALA A 22 -8.93 -25.18 19.26
C ALA A 22 -8.28 -24.28 18.20
N ALA A 23 -8.17 -22.99 18.50
CA ALA A 23 -7.46 -22.04 17.66
C ALA A 23 -5.99 -21.93 18.10
N SER A 24 -5.07 -21.75 17.15
CA SER A 24 -3.69 -21.37 17.44
C SER A 24 -3.61 -19.92 17.93
N ASN A 25 -2.41 -19.47 18.30
CA ASN A 25 -2.14 -18.05 18.39
C ASN A 25 -2.32 -17.36 17.03
N ILE A 26 -2.58 -16.05 17.06
CA ILE A 26 -2.63 -15.21 15.86
C ILE A 26 -1.20 -14.78 15.52
N ALA A 27 -0.76 -15.06 14.30
CA ALA A 27 0.44 -14.49 13.72
C ALA A 27 0.06 -13.28 12.84
N THR A 28 0.83 -12.21 12.92
CA THR A 28 0.59 -11.00 12.13
C THR A 28 1.84 -10.62 11.34
N ALA A 29 1.63 -10.11 10.13
CA ALA A 29 2.67 -9.50 9.30
C ALA A 29 2.12 -8.21 8.69
N THR A 30 2.93 -7.15 8.68
CA THR A 30 2.54 -5.88 8.09
C THR A 30 3.17 -5.77 6.71
N LEU A 31 2.32 -5.71 5.68
CA LEU A 31 2.72 -5.35 4.34
C LEU A 31 2.91 -3.83 4.29
N GLN A 32 4.15 -3.40 4.41
CA GLN A 32 4.53 -2.05 4.02
C GLN A 32 4.74 -2.05 2.51
N GLY A 33 3.95 -1.25 1.79
CA GLY A 33 4.19 -1.04 0.37
C GLY A 33 5.60 -0.46 0.19
N PRO A 34 6.45 -1.05 -0.67
CA PRO A 34 7.88 -0.74 -0.68
C PRO A 34 8.18 0.63 -1.28
N ILE A 35 7.19 1.26 -1.91
CA ILE A 35 7.32 2.55 -2.59
C ILE A 35 6.35 3.56 -1.98
N ARG A 36 6.86 4.76 -1.72
CA ARG A 36 6.05 5.95 -1.46
C ARG A 36 6.23 6.94 -2.59
N ALA A 37 5.13 7.56 -3.01
CA ALA A 37 5.13 8.58 -4.05
C ALA A 37 4.49 9.87 -3.51
N THR A 38 5.10 11.00 -3.80
CA THR A 38 4.49 12.32 -3.59
C THR A 38 4.55 13.12 -4.88
N LYS A 39 3.53 13.95 -5.09
CA LYS A 39 3.49 14.96 -6.15
C LYS A 39 3.24 16.31 -5.50
N SER A 40 4.06 17.28 -5.84
CA SER A 40 3.89 18.68 -5.42
C SER A 40 4.13 19.59 -6.61
N SER A 41 3.40 20.69 -6.69
CA SER A 41 3.79 21.78 -7.59
C SER A 41 5.09 22.41 -7.08
N LEU A 42 5.91 22.88 -8.01
CA LEU A 42 7.11 23.64 -7.69
C LEU A 42 6.73 24.96 -7.01
N ASP A 43 5.71 25.61 -7.54
CA ASP A 43 5.16 26.87 -7.03
C ASP A 43 3.82 26.67 -6.33
N THR A 44 3.52 27.53 -5.37
CA THR A 44 2.27 27.50 -4.59
C THR A 44 1.15 28.33 -5.23
N THR A 45 1.48 29.16 -6.21
CA THR A 45 0.56 30.06 -6.91
C THR A 45 0.85 30.03 -8.40
N TYR A 46 -0.19 30.16 -9.21
CA TYR A 46 -0.10 30.11 -10.67
C TYR A 46 -1.17 31.01 -11.27
N THR A 47 -0.90 31.53 -12.46
CA THR A 47 -1.81 32.40 -13.21
C THR A 47 -2.48 31.67 -14.37
N LEU A 48 -3.56 32.24 -14.91
CA LEU A 48 -4.26 31.64 -16.04
C LEU A 48 -3.36 31.58 -17.28
N GLY A 49 -3.21 30.39 -17.85
CA GLY A 49 -2.39 30.17 -19.05
C GLY A 49 -0.91 29.93 -18.76
N GLU A 50 -0.53 29.84 -17.49
CA GLU A 50 0.83 29.49 -17.08
C GLU A 50 1.02 27.97 -16.99
N ASP A 51 2.22 27.50 -17.35
CA ASP A 51 2.60 26.10 -17.19
C ASP A 51 2.95 25.81 -15.72
N ILE A 52 2.33 24.80 -15.14
CA ILE A 52 2.63 24.38 -13.76
C ILE A 52 3.68 23.27 -13.79
N THR A 53 4.85 23.55 -13.21
CA THR A 53 5.88 22.53 -13.00
C THR A 53 5.56 21.69 -11.78
N TYR A 54 5.60 20.35 -11.92
CA TYR A 54 5.40 19.40 -10.82
C TYR A 54 6.67 18.60 -10.54
N ILE A 55 6.88 18.30 -9.26
CA ILE A 55 7.92 17.41 -8.76
C ILE A 55 7.24 16.12 -8.30
N ILE A 56 7.65 14.99 -8.89
CA ILE A 56 7.24 13.66 -8.45
C ILE A 56 8.43 13.02 -7.72
N SER A 57 8.27 12.71 -6.44
CA SER A 57 9.27 12.03 -5.63
C SER A 57 8.84 10.59 -5.38
N ILE A 58 9.69 9.64 -5.75
CA ILE A 58 9.49 8.20 -5.54
C ILE A 58 10.59 7.71 -4.60
N VAL A 59 10.19 7.15 -3.45
CA VAL A 59 11.11 6.62 -2.44
C VAL A 59 10.90 5.12 -2.32
N ASN A 60 11.97 4.35 -2.55
CA ASN A 60 12.06 2.95 -2.15
C ASN A 60 12.44 2.90 -0.66
N ASP A 61 11.52 2.46 0.18
CA ASP A 61 11.65 2.41 1.65
C ASP A 61 12.11 1.01 2.11
N THR A 62 12.82 0.27 1.24
CA THR A 62 13.28 -1.09 1.48
C THR A 62 14.77 -1.26 1.19
N ASP A 63 15.36 -2.33 1.74
CA ASP A 63 16.77 -2.66 1.57
C ASP A 63 17.09 -3.36 0.23
N ALA A 64 16.06 -3.71 -0.55
CA ALA A 64 16.20 -4.40 -1.83
C ALA A 64 15.98 -3.43 -3.00
N ALA A 65 16.74 -3.60 -4.07
CA ALA A 65 16.51 -2.85 -5.31
C ALA A 65 15.15 -3.23 -5.93
N ILE A 66 14.43 -2.23 -6.44
CA ILE A 66 13.18 -2.42 -7.17
C ILE A 66 13.43 -2.05 -8.64
N SER A 67 13.07 -2.95 -9.55
CA SER A 67 13.12 -2.73 -11.00
C SER A 67 11.73 -2.46 -11.56
N ASP A 68 11.68 -2.05 -12.84
CA ASP A 68 10.44 -1.98 -13.63
C ASP A 68 9.36 -1.02 -13.07
N ILE A 69 9.79 0.06 -12.41
CA ILE A 69 8.89 1.09 -11.88
C ILE A 69 8.30 1.89 -13.05
N THR A 70 6.97 1.92 -13.12
CA THR A 70 6.22 2.79 -14.02
C THR A 70 5.52 3.89 -13.21
N VAL A 71 5.70 5.15 -13.61
CA VAL A 71 5.00 6.30 -13.03
C VAL A 71 4.00 6.81 -14.06
N SER A 72 2.74 6.94 -13.65
CA SER A 72 1.67 7.51 -14.46
C SER A 72 1.07 8.70 -13.74
N ASP A 73 0.86 9.77 -14.49
CA ASP A 73 0.22 11.00 -14.03
C ASP A 73 -0.90 11.32 -15.01
N ASP A 74 -2.13 11.41 -14.52
CA ASP A 74 -3.30 11.69 -15.36
C ASP A 74 -3.50 13.20 -15.63
N LEU A 75 -2.56 14.03 -15.19
CA LEU A 75 -2.56 15.50 -15.23
C LEU A 75 -3.79 16.17 -14.56
N GLY A 76 -4.70 15.40 -13.97
CA GLY A 76 -6.05 15.84 -13.66
C GLY A 76 -6.84 16.16 -14.94
N THR A 77 -7.82 15.35 -15.29
CA THR A 77 -8.79 15.71 -16.34
C THR A 77 -9.66 16.85 -15.83
N TYR A 78 -9.74 17.96 -16.57
CA TYR A 78 -10.83 18.91 -16.39
C TYR A 78 -12.15 18.18 -16.69
N ALA A 79 -12.95 17.92 -15.66
CA ALA A 79 -14.33 17.48 -15.86
C ALA A 79 -15.11 18.68 -16.44
N VAL A 80 -15.50 18.56 -17.71
CA VAL A 80 -16.34 19.55 -18.40
C VAL A 80 -17.78 19.44 -17.90
#